data_AF-A0A7J3QSE3-F1
#
_entry.id   AF-A0A7J3QSE3-F1
#
_cell.length_a   1.000
_cell.length_b   1.000
_cell.length_c   1.000
_cell.angle_alpha   90.00
_cell.angle_beta   90.00
_cell.angle_gamma   90.00
#
_symmetry.space_group_name_H-M   'P 1'
#
loop_
_entity.id
_entity.type
_entity.pdbx_description
1 polymer ?
#
loop_
_entity_poly.entity_id
_entity_poly.type
_entity_poly.pdbx_seq_one_letter_code
_entity_poly.pdbx_strand_id
1 'polypeptide(L)'
;MATNRIRNDKVTCHHNPSAQKERLKIILDSNAFFVPLEFKIDIFEELRNLLGKSAELVLLSPVKRELETLAAKGSPKTRKEAAYALRLAEQCRLIDLGEAFRDFPDDAILKVASEWRSPVFTNDRALRKRLRDINVPVIYVRQKSRLEIEGGCKLV
;
A
#
# COMPACT_ATOMS: atom_id res chain seq x y z
N MET A 1 54.91 -33.13 -3.23
CA MET A 1 54.69 -32.28 -2.03
C MET A 1 53.40 -31.50 -2.24
N ALA A 2 52.33 -31.97 -1.59
CA ALA A 2 51.14 -31.21 -1.16
C ALA A 2 51.54 -29.87 -0.50
N THR A 3 50.77 -28.79 -0.34
CA THR A 3 49.33 -28.46 -0.24
C THR A 3 49.29 -26.91 -0.20
N ASN A 4 48.29 -26.16 -0.65
CA ASN A 4 47.07 -25.75 0.08
C ASN A 4 46.35 -24.71 -0.81
N ARG A 5 45.07 -24.85 -1.18
CA ARG A 5 43.84 -24.46 -0.46
C ARG A 5 43.77 -22.98 -0.06
N ILE A 6 42.81 -22.25 -0.66
CA ILE A 6 41.71 -21.48 -0.03
C ILE A 6 40.68 -21.21 -1.16
N ARG A 7 39.67 -22.07 -1.27
CA ARG A 7 38.23 -21.81 -1.04
C ARG A 7 37.64 -20.69 -1.91
N ASN A 8 37.18 -21.11 -3.09
CA ASN A 8 36.23 -20.38 -3.92
C ASN A 8 34.84 -20.62 -3.31
N ASP A 9 34.39 -19.74 -2.42
CA ASP A 9 33.05 -19.83 -1.83
C ASP A 9 32.02 -19.52 -2.91
N LYS A 10 31.27 -20.57 -3.26
CA LYS A 10 30.11 -20.53 -4.11
C LYS A 10 29.06 -19.59 -3.50
N VAL A 11 28.88 -18.42 -4.08
CA VAL A 11 27.59 -17.72 -3.97
C VAL A 11 26.64 -18.40 -4.96
N THR A 12 26.05 -19.53 -4.55
CA THR A 12 24.92 -20.11 -5.27
C THR A 12 23.69 -19.26 -4.98
N CYS A 13 23.40 -18.32 -5.88
CA CYS A 13 22.09 -17.69 -5.92
C CYS A 13 21.07 -18.76 -6.34
N HIS A 14 20.39 -19.36 -5.37
CA HIS A 14 19.20 -20.17 -5.63
C HIS A 14 18.08 -19.25 -6.15
N HIS A 15 18.11 -18.96 -7.44
CA HIS A 15 16.93 -18.50 -8.15
C HIS A 15 15.98 -19.69 -8.27
N ASN A 16 14.99 -19.76 -7.38
CA ASN A 16 13.79 -20.55 -7.60
C ASN A 16 12.79 -19.66 -8.36
N PRO A 17 12.58 -19.86 -9.67
CA PRO A 17 11.66 -19.04 -10.45
C PRO A 17 10.25 -19.62 -10.28
N SER A 18 9.62 -19.35 -9.13
CA SER A 18 8.16 -19.43 -9.08
C SER A 18 7.60 -18.22 -9.82
N ALA A 19 7.42 -18.40 -11.13
CA ALA A 19 6.69 -17.50 -12.00
C ALA A 19 5.22 -17.39 -11.55
N GLN A 20 5.00 -16.74 -10.42
CA GLN A 20 3.71 -16.17 -10.06
C GLN A 20 3.62 -14.90 -10.89
N LYS A 21 2.78 -14.91 -11.93
CA LYS A 21 2.36 -13.71 -12.67
C LYS A 21 2.20 -12.57 -11.66
N GLU A 22 3.07 -11.55 -11.70
CA GLU A 22 3.14 -10.54 -10.65
C GLU A 22 1.75 -9.91 -10.46
N ARG A 23 1.12 -10.21 -9.32
CA ARG A 23 -0.17 -9.61 -8.98
C ARG A 23 0.07 -8.13 -8.78
N LEU A 24 -0.78 -7.30 -9.38
CA LEU A 24 -0.74 -5.85 -9.20
C LEU A 24 -0.83 -5.56 -7.69
N LYS A 25 0.13 -4.80 -7.16
CA LYS A 25 0.14 -4.37 -5.76
C LYS A 25 -0.48 -2.99 -5.65
N ILE A 26 -1.30 -2.76 -4.64
CA ILE A 26 -1.93 -1.46 -4.38
C ILE A 26 -1.62 -1.07 -2.95
N ILE A 27 -1.00 0.09 -2.77
CA ILE A 27 -0.68 0.62 -1.45
C ILE A 27 -1.89 1.40 -0.96
N LEU A 28 -2.41 1.05 0.22
CA LEU A 28 -3.52 1.77 0.84
C LEU A 28 -2.98 2.76 1.88
N ASP A 29 -3.41 4.01 1.73
CA ASP A 29 -3.25 5.07 2.72
C ASP A 29 -4.28 4.91 3.86
N SER A 30 -4.03 5.52 5.03
CA SER A 30 -4.92 5.43 6.20
C SER A 30 -6.33 5.95 5.85
N ASN A 31 -6.40 7.04 5.11
CA ASN A 31 -7.64 7.65 4.61
C ASN A 31 -8.52 6.71 3.77
N ALA A 32 -7.93 5.74 3.06
CA ALA A 32 -8.68 4.80 2.24
C ALA A 32 -9.61 3.90 3.09
N PHE A 33 -9.18 3.57 4.32
CA PHE A 33 -9.93 2.68 5.21
C PHE A 33 -11.14 3.35 5.88
N PHE A 34 -11.25 4.68 5.80
CA PHE A 34 -12.43 5.41 6.29
C PHE A 34 -13.53 5.56 5.24
N VAL A 35 -13.22 5.31 3.96
CA VAL A 35 -14.16 5.42 2.83
C VAL A 35 -15.46 4.62 3.04
N PRO A 36 -15.44 3.37 3.54
CA PRO A 36 -16.68 2.62 3.76
C PRO A 36 -17.61 3.27 4.79
N LEU A 37 -17.05 3.97 5.79
CA LEU A 37 -17.84 4.66 6.80
C LEU A 37 -18.42 5.97 6.26
N GLU A 38 -17.60 6.74 5.55
CA GLU A 38 -17.94 8.07 5.04
C GLU A 38 -18.88 8.03 3.83
N PHE A 39 -18.63 7.13 2.89
CA PHE A 39 -19.31 7.12 1.58
C PHE A 39 -20.16 5.87 1.36
N LYS A 40 -20.18 4.91 2.31
CA LYS A 40 -20.91 3.63 2.19
C LYS A 40 -20.49 2.81 0.96
N ILE A 41 -19.21 2.90 0.61
CA ILE A 41 -18.59 2.17 -0.51
C ILE A 41 -17.80 0.99 0.05
N ASP A 42 -18.03 -0.21 -0.48
CA ASP A 42 -17.14 -1.34 -0.24
C ASP A 42 -15.87 -1.18 -1.09
N ILE A 43 -14.78 -0.77 -0.45
CA ILE A 43 -13.52 -0.50 -1.15
C ILE A 43 -12.92 -1.76 -1.81
N PHE A 44 -13.16 -2.96 -1.29
CA PHE A 44 -12.56 -4.18 -1.82
C PHE A 44 -13.30 -4.66 -3.07
N GLU A 45 -14.63 -4.62 -3.05
CA GLU A 45 -15.44 -4.84 -4.26
C GLU A 45 -15.16 -3.77 -5.32
N GLU A 46 -15.12 -2.50 -4.94
CA GLU A 46 -14.93 -1.42 -5.89
C GLU A 46 -13.52 -1.40 -6.53
N LEU A 47 -12.48 -1.77 -5.78
CA LEU A 47 -11.14 -1.99 -6.34
C LEU A 47 -11.11 -3.14 -7.35
N ARG A 48 -11.83 -4.24 -7.07
CA ARG A 48 -11.94 -5.38 -8.02
C ARG A 48 -12.67 -4.96 -9.29
N ASN A 49 -13.77 -4.22 -9.16
CA ASN A 49 -14.55 -3.70 -10.29
C ASN A 49 -13.70 -2.76 -11.16
N LEU A 50 -12.97 -1.83 -10.52
CA LEU A 50 -12.14 -0.85 -11.21
C LEU A 50 -11.00 -1.50 -12.01
N LEU A 51 -10.37 -2.55 -11.48
CA LEU A 51 -9.18 -3.16 -12.07
C LEU A 51 -9.49 -4.32 -13.00
N GLY A 52 -10.68 -4.93 -12.89
CA GLY A 52 -11.08 -6.11 -13.65
C GLY A 52 -10.22 -7.36 -13.38
N LYS A 53 -9.35 -7.33 -12.36
CA LYS A 53 -8.44 -8.42 -11.99
C LYS A 53 -8.13 -8.38 -10.50
N SER A 54 -7.59 -9.48 -9.97
CA SER A 54 -7.15 -9.54 -8.59
C SER A 54 -5.88 -8.72 -8.37
N ALA A 55 -5.88 -7.91 -7.32
CA ALA A 55 -4.73 -7.18 -6.83
C ALA A 55 -4.32 -7.71 -5.44
N GLU A 56 -3.09 -7.45 -5.04
CA GLU A 56 -2.61 -7.61 -3.66
C GLU A 56 -2.67 -6.24 -2.98
N LEU A 57 -3.44 -6.14 -1.90
CA LEU A 57 -3.54 -4.89 -1.13
C LEU A 57 -2.42 -4.85 -0.11
N VAL A 58 -1.74 -3.72 -0.04
CA VAL A 58 -0.54 -3.52 0.77
C VAL A 58 -0.78 -2.41 1.77
N LEU A 59 -0.44 -2.67 3.02
CA LEU A 59 -0.40 -1.69 4.09
C LEU A 59 1.03 -1.52 4.57
N LEU A 60 1.50 -0.28 4.69
CA LEU A 60 2.84 0.01 5.21
C LEU A 60 2.79 0.16 6.73
N SER A 61 3.84 -0.28 7.45
CA SER A 61 3.87 -0.20 8.91
C SER A 61 3.68 1.22 9.49
N PRO A 62 4.20 2.32 8.89
CA PRO A 62 3.90 3.67 9.36
C PRO A 62 2.40 4.02 9.30
N VAL A 63 1.72 3.64 8.22
CA VAL A 63 0.27 3.86 8.03
C VAL A 63 -0.54 3.07 9.07
N LYS A 64 -0.13 1.82 9.34
CA LYS A 64 -0.74 1.01 10.40
C LYS A 64 -0.60 1.67 11.78
N ARG A 65 0.58 2.20 12.11
CA ARG A 65 0.84 2.88 13.39
C ARG A 65 0.00 4.15 13.56
N GLU A 66 -0.25 4.88 12.48
CA GLU A 66 -1.16 6.03 12.49
C GLU A 66 -2.59 5.61 12.87
N LEU A 67 -3.12 4.56 12.22
CA LEU A 67 -4.43 3.99 12.55
C LEU A 67 -4.51 3.50 14.00
N GLU A 68 -3.47 2.83 14.50
CA GLU A 68 -3.37 2.39 15.90
C GLU A 68 -3.38 3.58 16.87
N THR A 69 -2.66 4.65 16.51
CA THR A 69 -2.62 5.88 17.32
C THR A 69 -3.99 6.55 17.38
N LEU A 70 -4.72 6.62 16.26
CA LEU A 70 -6.09 7.13 16.21
C LEU A 70 -7.06 6.27 17.03
N ALA A 71 -6.91 4.93 16.98
CA ALA A 71 -7.71 4.00 17.76
C ALA A 71 -7.46 4.10 19.27
N ALA A 72 -6.24 4.44 19.67
CA ALA A 72 -5.86 4.59 21.08
C ALA A 72 -6.19 5.97 21.65
N LYS A 73 -5.87 7.05 20.92
CA LYS A 73 -5.83 8.43 21.44
C LYS A 73 -6.88 9.37 20.83
N GLY A 74 -7.63 8.91 19.83
CA GLY A 74 -8.65 9.74 19.18
C GLY A 74 -9.85 10.07 20.09
N SER A 75 -10.72 10.94 19.60
CA SER A 75 -12.04 11.17 20.22
C SER A 75 -12.85 9.87 20.31
N PRO A 76 -13.90 9.76 21.16
CA PRO A 76 -14.73 8.55 21.22
C PRO A 76 -15.29 8.10 19.87
N LYS A 77 -15.63 9.06 18.98
CA LYS A 77 -16.05 8.77 17.61
C LYS A 77 -14.87 8.25 16.77
N THR A 78 -13.77 9.00 16.74
CA THR A 78 -12.56 8.66 15.98
C THR A 78 -12.01 7.28 16.36
N ARG A 79 -12.01 6.92 17.65
CA ARG A 79 -11.54 5.59 18.09
C ARG A 79 -12.35 4.45 17.52
N LYS A 80 -13.68 4.59 17.44
CA LYS A 80 -14.57 3.59 16.84
C LYS A 80 -14.31 3.47 15.33
N GLU A 81 -14.16 4.60 14.65
CA GLU A 81 -13.88 4.64 13.21
C GLU A 81 -12.50 4.04 12.89
N ALA A 82 -11.47 4.37 13.69
CA ALA A 82 -10.12 3.83 13.54
C ALA A 82 -10.05 2.34 13.88
N ALA A 83 -10.79 1.87 14.89
CA ALA A 83 -10.90 0.43 15.17
C ALA A 83 -11.54 -0.33 14.00
N TYR A 84 -12.55 0.25 13.35
CA TYR A 84 -13.11 -0.31 12.13
C TYR A 84 -12.09 -0.31 10.99
N ALA A 85 -11.38 0.80 10.77
CA ALA A 85 -10.33 0.89 9.77
C ALA A 85 -9.22 -0.15 9.97
N LEU A 86 -8.78 -0.39 11.21
CA LEU A 86 -7.81 -1.44 11.55
C LEU A 86 -8.28 -2.84 11.15
N ARG A 87 -9.57 -3.15 11.36
CA ARG A 87 -10.15 -4.44 10.96
C ARG A 87 -10.17 -4.63 9.45
N LEU A 88 -10.38 -3.55 8.68
CA LEU A 88 -10.27 -3.62 7.22
C LEU A 88 -8.81 -3.78 6.79
N ALA A 89 -7.89 -3.11 7.47
CA ALA A 89 -6.45 -3.19 7.24
C ALA A 89 -5.88 -4.61 7.44
N GLU A 90 -6.51 -5.48 8.25
CA GLU A 90 -6.14 -6.89 8.40
C GLU A 90 -6.24 -7.69 7.09
N GLN A 91 -7.04 -7.23 6.12
CA GLN A 91 -7.15 -7.85 4.80
C GLN A 91 -5.99 -7.47 3.87
N CYS A 92 -5.10 -6.56 4.30
CA CYS A 92 -3.93 -6.14 3.54
C CYS A 92 -2.69 -6.90 3.99
N ARG A 93 -1.75 -7.10 3.06
CA ARG A 93 -0.40 -7.55 3.39
C ARG A 93 0.36 -6.41 4.05
N LEU A 94 0.76 -6.60 5.30
CA LEU A 94 1.60 -5.66 6.01
C LEU A 94 3.05 -5.74 5.52
N ILE A 95 3.62 -4.59 5.17
CA ILE A 95 5.03 -4.43 4.80
C ILE A 95 5.68 -3.57 5.86
N ASP A 96 6.63 -4.15 6.60
CA ASP A 96 7.37 -3.43 7.62
C ASP A 96 8.57 -2.71 7.02
N LEU A 97 8.59 -1.38 7.20
CA LEU A 97 9.68 -0.50 6.77
C LEU A 97 10.63 -0.13 7.91
N GLY A 98 10.43 -0.71 9.10
CA GLY A 98 11.22 -0.43 10.28
C GLY A 98 10.98 0.97 10.84
N GLU A 99 12.08 1.59 11.28
CA GLU A 99 12.07 2.85 12.04
C GLU A 99 12.24 4.10 11.18
N ALA A 100 12.89 3.98 10.02
CA ALA A 100 13.26 5.12 9.18
C ALA A 100 12.06 5.97 8.72
N PHE A 101 10.88 5.35 8.60
CA PHE A 101 9.65 5.99 8.15
C PHE A 101 8.57 6.11 9.23
N ARG A 102 8.90 5.85 10.51
CA ARG A 102 7.91 5.75 11.58
C ARG A 102 6.97 6.95 11.63
N ASP A 103 7.51 8.16 11.51
CA ASP A 103 6.78 9.41 11.69
C ASP A 103 6.39 10.08 10.34
N PHE A 104 6.70 9.43 9.21
CA PHE A 104 6.53 9.99 7.87
C PHE A 104 5.80 9.01 6.93
N PRO A 105 4.51 8.72 7.18
CA PRO A 105 3.74 7.77 6.37
C PRO A 105 3.65 8.18 4.89
N ASP A 106 3.44 9.47 4.61
CA ASP A 106 3.38 10.01 3.25
C ASP A 106 4.67 9.77 2.46
N ASP A 107 5.82 10.01 3.08
CA ASP A 107 7.14 9.82 2.45
C ASP A 107 7.42 8.34 2.21
N ALA A 108 6.97 7.48 3.14
CA ALA A 108 7.03 6.03 3.01
C ALA A 108 6.22 5.57 1.79
N ILE A 109 4.99 6.06 1.65
CA ILE A 109 4.11 5.76 0.51
C ILE A 109 4.76 6.20 -0.79
N LEU A 110 5.25 7.45 -0.87
CA LEU A 110 5.90 7.97 -2.08
C LEU A 110 7.10 7.12 -2.50
N LYS A 111 7.97 6.76 -1.55
CA LYS A 111 9.16 5.94 -1.82
C LYS A 111 8.76 4.56 -2.34
N VAL A 112 7.93 3.83 -1.59
CA VAL A 112 7.57 2.45 -1.94
C VAL A 112 6.77 2.42 -3.24
N ALA A 113 5.84 3.35 -3.44
CA ALA A 113 5.02 3.39 -4.65
C ALA A 113 5.86 3.69 -5.89
N SER A 114 6.86 4.57 -5.78
CA SER A 114 7.82 4.86 -6.85
C SER A 114 8.68 3.64 -7.18
N GLU A 115 9.30 3.02 -6.17
CA GLU A 115 10.16 1.85 -6.33
C GLU A 115 9.42 0.66 -6.95
N TRP A 116 8.18 0.43 -6.53
CA TRP A 116 7.38 -0.72 -7.00
C TRP A 116 6.51 -0.40 -8.20
N ARG A 117 6.50 0.86 -8.67
CA ARG A 117 5.58 1.37 -9.70
C ARG A 117 4.13 0.95 -9.44
N SER A 118 3.75 0.98 -8.17
CA SER A 118 2.50 0.41 -7.68
C SER A 118 1.49 1.52 -7.42
N PRO A 119 0.21 1.35 -7.82
CA PRO A 119 -0.83 2.31 -7.53
C PRO A 119 -1.01 2.57 -6.05
N VAL A 120 -1.38 3.80 -5.71
CA VAL A 120 -1.73 4.18 -4.34
C VAL A 120 -3.20 4.52 -4.28
N PHE A 121 -3.92 3.98 -3.29
CA PHE A 121 -5.26 4.44 -2.97
C PHE A 121 -5.17 5.48 -1.84
N THR A 122 -5.38 6.76 -2.20
CA THR A 122 -5.50 7.87 -1.25
C THR A 122 -6.52 8.89 -1.73
N ASN A 123 -7.23 9.50 -0.77
CA ASN A 123 -8.12 10.64 -1.03
C ASN A 123 -7.45 11.99 -0.72
N ASP A 124 -6.21 11.99 -0.21
CA ASP A 124 -5.47 13.22 0.07
C ASP A 124 -5.03 13.89 -1.24
N ARG A 125 -5.45 15.15 -1.42
CA ARG A 125 -5.19 15.90 -2.66
C ARG A 125 -3.71 16.25 -2.83
N ALA A 126 -2.99 16.52 -1.74
CA ALA A 126 -1.58 16.87 -1.78
C ALA A 126 -0.73 15.63 -2.11
N LEU A 127 -0.97 14.50 -1.44
CA LEU A 127 -0.29 13.23 -1.72
C LEU A 127 -0.58 12.77 -3.15
N ARG A 128 -1.84 12.84 -3.60
CA ARG A 128 -2.22 12.53 -4.99
C ARG A 128 -1.47 13.40 -6.00
N LYS A 129 -1.27 14.69 -5.71
CA LYS A 129 -0.48 15.56 -6.59
C LYS A 129 0.98 15.07 -6.67
N ARG A 130 1.62 14.86 -5.51
CA ARG A 130 3.01 14.40 -5.43
C ARG A 130 3.23 13.05 -6.15
N LEU A 131 2.30 12.10 -6.00
CA LEU A 131 2.35 10.81 -6.67
C LEU A 131 2.26 10.92 -8.20
N ARG A 132 1.39 11.81 -8.71
CA ARG A 132 1.29 12.06 -10.16
C ARG A 132 2.56 12.72 -10.71
N ASP A 133 3.18 13.62 -9.95
CA ASP A 133 4.42 14.30 -10.36
C ASP A 133 5.58 13.29 -10.56
N ILE A 134 5.52 12.13 -9.89
CA ILE A 134 6.47 11.01 -10.05
C ILE A 134 5.92 9.85 -10.92
N ASN A 135 4.86 10.08 -11.69
CA ASN A 135 4.21 9.11 -12.59
C ASN A 135 3.66 7.84 -11.91
N VAL A 136 3.29 7.92 -10.63
CA VAL A 136 2.63 6.83 -9.91
C VAL A 136 1.11 6.94 -10.09
N PRO A 137 0.41 5.85 -10.48
CA PRO A 137 -1.05 5.82 -10.54
C PRO A 137 -1.70 6.02 -9.17
N VAL A 138 -2.79 6.78 -9.13
CA VAL A 138 -3.55 7.04 -7.90
C VAL A 138 -5.00 6.65 -8.07
N ILE A 139 -5.50 5.85 -7.15
CA ILE A 139 -6.90 5.48 -7.00
C ILE A 139 -7.52 6.40 -5.94
N TYR A 140 -8.71 6.93 -6.19
CA TYR A 140 -9.40 7.83 -5.27
C TYR A 140 -10.92 7.75 -5.43
N VAL A 141 -11.66 8.20 -4.41
CA VAL A 141 -13.12 8.29 -4.48
C VAL A 141 -13.53 9.49 -5.32
N ARG A 142 -14.32 9.24 -6.36
CA ARG A 142 -14.90 10.27 -7.24
C ARG A 142 -16.40 10.38 -7.02
N GLN A 143 -16.89 11.63 -7.04
CA GLN A 143 -18.32 11.94 -6.88
C GLN A 143 -18.96 11.34 -5.61
N LYS A 144 -18.14 10.96 -4.61
CA LYS A 144 -18.58 10.33 -3.36
C LYS A 144 -19.33 9.00 -3.56
N SER A 145 -19.17 8.34 -4.70
CA SER A 145 -19.97 7.15 -5.04
C SER A 145 -19.21 6.02 -5.71
N ARG A 146 -18.01 6.26 -6.26
CA ARG A 146 -17.23 5.25 -6.99
C ARG A 146 -15.74 5.50 -6.88
N LEU A 147 -14.92 4.50 -7.17
CA LEU A 147 -13.47 4.69 -7.32
C LEU A 147 -13.12 5.05 -8.76
N GLU A 148 -12.11 5.90 -8.92
CA GLU A 148 -11.51 6.21 -10.21
C GLU A 148 -9.99 6.15 -10.08
N ILE A 149 -9.31 5.91 -11.20
CA ILE A 149 -7.86 5.90 -11.27
C ILE A 149 -7.34 7.01 -12.18
N GLU A 150 -6.31 7.70 -11.74
CA GLU A 150 -5.65 8.79 -12.47
C GLU A 150 -4.11 8.62 -12.40
N GLY A 151 -3.42 8.89 -13.51
CA GLY A 151 -1.95 8.86 -13.60
C GLY A 151 -1.35 7.52 -14.01
N GLY A 152 -0.27 7.56 -14.80
CA GLY A 152 0.52 6.39 -15.23
C GLY A 152 -0.10 5.53 -16.34
N CYS A 153 0.75 4.81 -17.09
CA CYS A 153 0.38 3.97 -18.22
C CYS A 153 -0.69 2.94 -17.83
N LYS A 154 -1.67 2.70 -18.71
CA LYS A 154 -2.86 1.86 -18.47
C LYS A 154 -2.54 0.64 -17.60
N LEU A 155 -3.18 0.54 -16.44
CA LEU A 155 -3.15 -0.66 -15.60
C LEU A 155 -3.99 -1.83 -16.16
N VAL A 156 -4.47 -1.68 -17.39
CA VAL A 156 -5.30 -2.63 -18.15
C VAL A 156 -4.53 -3.17 -19.34
#